data_AF-A0A1G9WZ21-F1
#
_entry.id   AF-A0A1G9WZ21-F1
#
_cell.length_a   1.000
_cell.length_b   1.000
_cell.length_c   1.000
_cell.angle_alpha   90.00
_cell.angle_beta   90.00
_cell.angle_gamma   90.00
#
_symmetry.space_group_name_H-M   'P 1'
#
loop_
_entity.id
_entity.type
_entity.pdbx_description
1 polymer ?
#
loop_
_entity_poly.entity_id
_entity_poly.type
_entity_poly.pdbx_seq_one_letter_code
_entity_poly.pdbx_strand_id
1 'polypeptide(L)'
;MSTATTEAKYNLLIDNLKELEPFVIAFSGGVDSTFLVAAAKEAGVEFEAVTVNSPFVPDREIKEVENLVRSMDFKHQQISIELQELKKAADNTAERCYYCKKVIFDKIINYANGKTVIEGSNLDD
;
A
#
# COMPACT_ATOMS: atom_id res chain seq x y z
N MET A 1 -21.97 13.15 -9.41
CA MET A 1 -21.78 12.46 -8.12
C MET A 1 -22.42 11.09 -8.21
N SER A 2 -21.70 10.02 -7.87
CA SER A 2 -22.24 8.66 -7.88
C SER A 2 -23.44 8.56 -6.94
N THR A 3 -24.53 7.94 -7.40
CA THR A 3 -25.77 7.72 -6.64
C THR A 3 -25.71 6.48 -5.74
N ALA A 4 -24.58 5.75 -5.76
CA ALA A 4 -24.39 4.56 -4.94
C ALA A 4 -24.18 4.90 -3.46
N THR A 5 -24.86 4.17 -2.59
CA THR A 5 -24.69 4.24 -1.12
C THR A 5 -23.30 3.77 -0.71
N THR A 6 -22.85 4.15 0.49
CA THR A 6 -21.57 3.68 1.05
C THR A 6 -21.52 2.15 1.14
N GLU A 7 -22.62 1.52 1.54
CA GLU A 7 -22.75 0.06 1.60
C GLU A 7 -22.60 -0.58 0.21
N ALA A 8 -23.22 -0.01 -0.83
CA ALA A 8 -23.07 -0.53 -2.19
C ALA A 8 -21.63 -0.42 -2.71
N LYS A 9 -20.93 0.68 -2.39
CA LYS A 9 -19.51 0.85 -2.73
C LYS A 9 -18.62 -0.13 -1.96
N TYR A 10 -18.93 -0.38 -0.70
CA TYR A 10 -18.18 -1.33 0.12
C TYR A 10 -18.34 -2.76 -0.39
N ASN A 11 -19.57 -3.18 -0.69
CA ASN A 11 -19.82 -4.50 -1.26
C ASN A 11 -19.11 -4.67 -2.61
N LEU A 12 -19.11 -3.63 -3.46
CA LEU A 12 -18.36 -3.65 -4.70
C LEU A 12 -16.84 -3.81 -4.49
N LEU A 13 -16.27 -3.15 -3.48
CA LEU A 13 -14.86 -3.35 -3.11
C LEU A 13 -14.61 -4.80 -2.69
N ILE A 14 -15.45 -5.36 -1.82
CA ILE A 14 -15.32 -6.75 -1.36
C ILE A 14 -15.41 -7.74 -2.53
N ASP A 15 -16.34 -7.53 -3.45
CA ASP A 15 -16.52 -8.39 -4.63
C ASP A 15 -15.30 -8.29 -5.57
N ASN A 16 -14.82 -7.07 -5.85
CA ASN A 16 -13.61 -6.87 -6.67
C ASN A 16 -12.39 -7.57 -6.04
N LEU A 17 -12.24 -7.51 -4.72
CA LEU A 17 -11.11 -8.16 -4.03
C LEU A 17 -11.17 -9.69 -4.16
N LYS A 18 -12.37 -10.29 -4.17
CA LYS A 18 -12.56 -11.74 -4.36
C LYS A 18 -12.26 -12.23 -5.77
N GLU A 19 -12.33 -11.35 -6.75
CA GLU A 19 -11.99 -11.65 -8.16
C GLU A 19 -10.48 -11.60 -8.43
N LEU A 20 -9.69 -11.05 -7.50
CA LEU A 20 -8.24 -11.01 -7.64
C LEU A 20 -7.62 -12.37 -7.28
N GLU A 21 -6.72 -12.85 -8.13
CA GLU A 21 -5.71 -13.84 -7.73
C GLU A 21 -4.82 -13.25 -6.63
N PRO A 22 -4.17 -14.08 -5.78
CA PRO A 22 -3.39 -13.60 -4.65
C PRO A 22 -2.49 -12.40 -4.98
N PHE A 23 -2.71 -11.30 -4.27
CA PHE A 23 -2.19 -9.98 -4.64
C PHE A 23 -1.33 -9.37 -3.53
N VAL A 24 -0.66 -8.27 -3.87
CA VAL A 24 0.14 -7.47 -2.97
C VAL A 24 -0.55 -6.13 -2.71
N ILE A 25 -0.68 -5.75 -1.45
CA ILE A 25 -1.15 -4.42 -1.04
C ILE A 25 0.07 -3.53 -0.76
N ALA A 26 0.22 -2.41 -1.46
CA ALA A 26 1.15 -1.37 -1.07
C ALA A 26 0.64 -0.69 0.22
N PHE A 27 1.28 -0.99 1.35
CA PHE A 27 0.81 -0.65 2.68
C PHE A 27 1.66 0.46 3.31
N SER A 28 1.08 1.66 3.43
CA SER A 28 1.74 2.83 4.02
C SER A 28 1.55 2.95 5.53
N GLY A 29 0.59 2.21 6.11
CA GLY A 29 0.15 2.38 7.51
C GLY A 29 -0.87 3.51 7.70
N GLY A 30 -1.17 4.28 6.65
CA GLY A 30 -2.23 5.29 6.66
C GLY A 30 -3.63 4.66 6.67
N VAL A 31 -4.65 5.48 6.95
CA VAL A 31 -6.04 5.05 7.08
C VAL A 31 -6.55 4.31 5.86
N ASP A 32 -6.27 4.78 4.64
CA ASP A 32 -6.79 4.18 3.42
C ASP A 32 -6.18 2.79 3.15
N SER A 33 -4.86 2.68 3.25
CA SER A 33 -4.19 1.38 3.09
C SER A 33 -4.53 0.39 4.21
N THR A 34 -4.79 0.89 5.44
CA THR A 34 -5.25 0.09 6.57
C THR A 34 -6.68 -0.40 6.36
N PHE A 35 -7.55 0.47 5.82
CA PHE A 35 -8.91 0.11 5.43
C PHE A 35 -8.90 -0.95 4.33
N LEU A 36 -8.04 -0.83 3.31
CA LEU A 36 -7.92 -1.83 2.25
C LEU A 36 -7.47 -3.19 2.77
N VAL A 37 -6.51 -3.23 3.71
CA VAL A 37 -6.13 -4.45 4.43
C VAL A 37 -7.33 -5.03 5.20
N ALA A 38 -8.07 -4.21 5.93
CA ALA A 38 -9.25 -4.66 6.69
C ALA A 38 -10.33 -5.25 5.76
N ALA A 39 -10.59 -4.60 4.62
CA ALA A 39 -11.53 -5.08 3.61
C ALA A 39 -11.06 -6.41 2.97
N ALA A 40 -9.77 -6.55 2.64
CA ALA A 40 -9.22 -7.80 2.12
C ALA A 40 -9.32 -8.94 3.15
N LYS A 41 -9.09 -8.64 4.43
CA LYS A 41 -9.31 -9.61 5.52
C LYS A 41 -10.77 -10.03 5.63
N GLU A 42 -11.71 -9.08 5.58
CA GLU A 42 -13.15 -9.36 5.63
C GLU A 42 -13.62 -10.17 4.42
N ALA A 43 -13.07 -9.88 3.24
CA ALA A 43 -13.36 -10.62 2.02
C ALA A 43 -12.87 -12.09 2.06
N GLY A 44 -11.96 -12.42 2.99
CA GLY A 44 -11.42 -13.76 3.16
C GLY A 44 -10.44 -14.19 2.06
N VAL A 45 -9.81 -13.23 1.39
CA VAL A 45 -8.89 -13.47 0.27
C VAL A 45 -7.44 -13.60 0.73
N GLU A 46 -6.62 -14.30 -0.04
CA GLU A 46 -5.19 -14.38 0.23
C GLU A 46 -4.47 -13.14 -0.32
N PHE A 47 -3.74 -12.43 0.55
CA PHE A 47 -2.94 -11.28 0.17
C PHE A 47 -1.68 -11.18 1.03
N GLU A 48 -0.76 -10.33 0.61
CA GLU A 48 0.37 -9.88 1.39
C GLU A 48 0.49 -8.35 1.33
N ALA A 49 0.77 -7.71 2.45
CA ALA A 49 0.98 -6.28 2.51
C ALA A 49 2.47 -5.95 2.51
N VAL A 50 2.87 -4.92 1.77
CA VAL A 50 4.27 -4.51 1.65
C VAL A 50 4.43 -3.06 2.05
N THR A 51 5.29 -2.80 3.04
CA THR A 51 5.69 -1.45 3.42
C THR A 51 7.11 -1.16 2.95
N VAL A 52 7.31 0.01 2.38
CA VAL A 52 8.63 0.46 1.96
C VAL A 52 9.19 1.43 2.99
N ASN A 53 10.25 1.01 3.69
CA ASN A 53 11.03 1.88 4.54
C ASN A 53 12.05 2.65 3.69
N SER A 54 12.05 3.97 3.82
CA SER A 54 12.98 4.83 3.08
C SER A 54 13.58 5.88 4.02
N PRO A 55 14.69 6.53 3.66
CA PRO A 55 15.34 7.54 4.50
C PRO A 55 14.47 8.78 4.74
N PHE A 56 13.36 8.92 4.01
CA PHE A 56 12.39 10.01 4.18
C PHE A 56 11.20 9.63 5.08
N VAL A 57 11.07 8.36 5.47
CA VAL A 57 10.02 7.88 6.35
C VAL A 57 10.59 7.78 7.77
N PRO A 58 10.03 8.51 8.76
CA PRO A 58 10.49 8.43 10.13
C PRO A 58 10.30 7.02 10.75
N ASP A 59 11.25 6.57 11.56
CA ASP A 59 11.20 5.27 12.26
C ASP A 59 9.91 5.07 13.08
N ARG A 60 9.32 6.16 13.59
CA ARG A 60 8.03 6.09 14.32
C ARG A 60 6.90 5.53 13.44
N GLU A 61 6.87 5.89 12.15
CA GLU A 61 5.83 5.45 11.21
C GLU A 61 6.02 3.97 10.87
N ILE A 62 7.27 3.51 10.76
CA ILE A 62 7.58 2.08 10.62
C ILE A 62 7.13 1.28 11.86
N LYS A 63 7.36 1.81 13.07
CA LYS A 63 6.86 1.18 14.31
C LYS A 63 5.34 1.15 14.39
N GLU A 64 4.66 2.19 13.90
CA GLU A 64 3.20 2.23 13.80
C GLU A 64 2.70 1.14 12.85
N VAL A 65 3.33 0.97 11.69
CA VAL A 65 3.07 -0.14 10.75
C VAL A 65 3.25 -1.50 11.42
N GLU A 66 4.37 -1.73 12.13
CA GLU A 66 4.59 -3.00 12.85
C GLU A 66 3.48 -3.30 13.88
N ASN A 67 3.00 -2.27 14.58
CA ASN A 67 1.91 -2.42 15.54
C ASN A 67 0.58 -2.76 14.85
N LEU A 68 0.29 -2.15 13.70
CA LEU A 68 -0.88 -2.47 12.88
C LEU A 68 -0.82 -3.91 12.34
N VAL A 69 0.35 -4.33 11.84
CA VAL A 69 0.58 -5.71 11.38
C VAL A 69 0.30 -6.72 12.49
N ARG A 70 0.80 -6.46 13.71
CA ARG A 70 0.56 -7.34 14.87
C ARG A 70 -0.89 -7.32 15.34
N SER A 71 -1.54 -6.15 15.37
CA SER A 71 -2.90 -6.03 15.90
C SER A 71 -3.96 -6.58 14.95
N MET A 72 -3.73 -6.42 13.65
CA MET A 72 -4.64 -6.88 12.62
C MET A 72 -4.27 -8.27 12.10
N ASP A 73 -3.09 -8.82 12.39
CA ASP A 73 -2.66 -10.18 12.04
C ASP A 73 -2.79 -10.52 10.54
N PHE A 74 -1.85 -10.05 9.72
CA PHE A 74 -1.78 -10.32 8.28
C PHE A 74 -0.35 -10.56 7.80
N LYS A 75 -0.18 -11.22 6.66
CA LYS A 75 1.14 -11.42 6.02
C LYS A 75 1.69 -10.06 5.60
N HIS A 76 2.88 -9.72 6.10
CA HIS A 76 3.52 -8.44 5.83
C HIS A 76 5.00 -8.60 5.56
N GLN A 77 5.50 -7.81 4.61
CA GLN A 77 6.93 -7.68 4.32
C GLN A 77 7.35 -6.21 4.31
N GLN A 78 8.49 -5.93 4.92
CA GLN A 78 9.15 -4.63 4.81
C GLN A 78 10.28 -4.69 3.80
N ILE A 79 10.34 -3.71 2.90
CA ILE A 79 11.43 -3.51 1.93
C ILE A 79 12.13 -2.20 2.26
N SER A 80 13.46 -2.19 2.29
CA SER A 80 14.23 -0.96 2.53
C SER A 80 14.72 -0.36 1.21
N ILE A 81 14.71 0.97 1.14
CA ILE A 81 15.34 1.77 0.10
C ILE A 81 16.47 2.57 0.73
N GLU A 82 17.63 2.58 0.07
CA GLU A 82 18.76 3.40 0.48
C GLU A 82 18.73 4.78 -0.18
N LEU A 83 19.35 5.79 0.46
CA LEU A 83 19.35 7.17 -0.05
C LEU A 83 19.92 7.28 -1.49
N GLN A 84 20.88 6.43 -1.82
CA GLN A 84 21.49 6.34 -3.15
C GLN A 84 20.51 5.93 -4.26
N GLU A 85 19.42 5.26 -3.93
CA GLU A 85 18.35 4.88 -4.86
C GLU A 85 17.36 6.03 -5.08
N LEU A 86 17.38 7.04 -4.21
CA LEU A 86 16.46 8.19 -4.20
C LEU A 86 17.10 9.50 -4.65
N LYS A 87 18.24 9.47 -5.36
CA LYS A 87 19.00 10.68 -5.75
C LYS A 87 18.12 11.79 -6.33
N LYS A 88 17.25 11.47 -7.29
CA LYS A 88 16.34 12.47 -7.92
C LYS A 88 15.29 13.02 -6.95
N ALA A 89 14.86 12.23 -5.98
CA ALA A 89 13.95 12.70 -4.93
C ALA A 89 14.68 13.52 -3.86
N ALA A 90 15.96 13.22 -3.61
CA ALA A 90 16.82 13.93 -2.67
C ALA A 90 17.17 15.36 -3.12
N ASP A 91 17.14 15.62 -4.43
CA ASP A 91 17.29 16.98 -5.00
C ASP A 91 16.15 17.93 -4.60
N ASN A 92 15.05 17.40 -4.05
CA ASN A 92 13.91 18.15 -3.53
C ASN A 92 13.31 19.18 -4.50
N THR A 93 13.25 18.82 -5.78
CA THR A 93 12.57 19.60 -6.83
C THR A 93 11.05 19.43 -6.73
N ALA A 94 10.29 20.18 -7.53
CA ALA A 94 8.84 20.00 -7.65
C ALA A 94 8.44 18.56 -8.05
N GLU A 95 9.33 17.80 -8.69
CA GLU A 95 9.10 16.41 -9.11
C GLU A 95 9.50 15.38 -8.03
N ARG A 96 9.92 15.81 -6.83
CA ARG A 96 10.36 14.91 -5.75
C ARG A 96 9.40 13.75 -5.53
N CYS A 97 8.10 14.04 -5.40
CA CYS A 97 7.09 13.04 -5.10
C CYS A 97 6.97 12.01 -6.23
N TYR A 98 7.07 12.42 -7.49
CA TYR A 98 7.07 11.52 -8.64
C TYR A 98 8.24 10.54 -8.58
N TYR A 99 9.47 11.04 -8.42
CA TYR A 99 10.65 10.17 -8.36
C TYR A 99 10.65 9.26 -7.15
N CYS A 100 10.19 9.75 -5.99
CA CYS A 100 10.07 8.94 -4.78
C CYS A 100 9.05 7.80 -4.98
N LYS A 101 7.83 8.13 -5.42
CA LYS A 101 6.77 7.12 -5.70
C LYS A 101 7.23 6.11 -6.75
N LYS A 102 7.92 6.56 -7.80
CA LYS A 102 8.44 5.66 -8.84
C LYS A 102 9.36 4.58 -8.26
N VAL A 103 10.36 4.96 -7.46
CA VAL A 103 11.28 3.97 -6.85
C VAL A 103 10.55 3.05 -5.88
N ILE A 104 9.62 3.59 -5.08
CA ILE A 104 8.79 2.80 -4.15
C ILE A 104 7.97 1.74 -4.91
N PHE A 105 7.22 2.14 -5.94
CA PHE A 105 6.40 1.19 -6.70
C PHE A 105 7.23 0.23 -7.54
N ASP A 106 8.37 0.65 -8.09
CA ASP A 106 9.30 -0.26 -8.77
C ASP A 106 9.76 -1.38 -7.81
N LYS A 107 10.06 -1.07 -6.54
CA LYS A 107 10.41 -2.08 -5.53
C LYS A 107 9.27 -3.02 -5.21
N ILE A 108 8.06 -2.49 -5.03
CA ILE A 108 6.87 -3.29 -4.70
C ILE A 108 6.49 -4.21 -5.87
N ILE A 109 6.51 -3.71 -7.12
CA ILE A 109 6.23 -4.50 -8.31
C ILE A 109 7.26 -5.63 -8.49
N ASN A 110 8.54 -5.33 -8.28
CA ASN A 110 9.58 -6.36 -8.31
C ASN A 110 9.37 -7.42 -7.22
N TYR A 111 8.96 -7.02 -6.02
CA TYR A 111 8.62 -7.94 -4.94
C TYR A 111 7.40 -8.81 -5.27
N ALA A 112 6.37 -8.21 -5.87
CA ALA A 112 5.14 -8.88 -6.24
C ALA A 112 5.35 -10.00 -7.28
N ASN A 113 6.46 -9.95 -8.03
CA ASN A 113 6.89 -11.01 -8.94
C ASN A 113 5.78 -11.48 -9.89
N GLY A 114 5.10 -10.51 -10.53
CA GLY A 114 4.00 -10.74 -11.46
C GLY A 114 2.60 -10.83 -10.83
N LYS A 115 2.48 -10.81 -9.50
CA LYS A 115 1.18 -10.64 -8.82
C LYS A 115 0.65 -9.22 -9.00
N THR A 116 -0.68 -9.09 -8.96
CA THR A 116 -1.35 -7.78 -8.93
C THR A 116 -0.90 -6.97 -7.72
N VAL A 117 -0.60 -5.70 -7.92
CA VAL A 117 -0.34 -4.73 -6.84
C VAL A 117 -1.53 -3.78 -6.76
N ILE A 118 -2.10 -3.63 -5.57
CA ILE A 118 -3.15 -2.65 -5.28
C ILE A 118 -2.70 -1.68 -4.20
N GLU A 119 -3.29 -0.48 -4.19
CA GLU A 119 -2.93 0.60 -3.28
C GLU A 119 -4.17 1.43 -2.92
N GLY A 120 -4.06 2.26 -1.87
CA GLY A 120 -5.20 2.90 -1.21
C GLY A 120 -5.66 4.24 -1.79
N SER A 121 -5.33 4.59 -3.03
CA SER A 121 -5.77 5.87 -3.62
C SER A 121 -7.28 5.97 -3.80
N ASN A 122 -7.77 7.19 -3.58
CA ASN A 122 -9.18 7.56 -3.68
C ASN A 122 -9.46 8.31 -4.99
N LEU A 123 -10.74 8.55 -5.27
CA LEU A 123 -11.19 9.18 -6.53
C LEU A 123 -10.68 10.63 -6.70
N ASP A 124 -10.40 11.32 -5.61
CA ASP A 124 -10.02 12.73 -5.55
C ASP A 124 -8.50 12.97 -5.47
N ASP A 125 -7.69 11.91 -5.54
CA ASP A 125 -6.22 11.98 -5.60
C ASP A 125 -5.67 12.45 -6.96
#